data_AF-A0A1V5VDT6-F1
#
_entry.id   AF-A0A1V5VDT6-F1
#
_cell.length_a   1.000
_cell.length_b   1.000
_cell.length_c   1.000
_cell.angle_alpha   90.00
_cell.angle_beta   90.00
_cell.angle_gamma   90.00
#
_symmetry.space_group_name_H-M   'P 1'
#
loop_
_entity.id
_entity.type
_entity.pdbx_description
1 polymer ?
#
loop_
_entity_poly.entity_id
_entity_poly.type
_entity_poly.pdbx_seq_one_letter_code
_entity_poly.pdbx_strand_id
1 'polypeptide(L)' 'MNHILMRLKNVFITPHSAFDTNEAVERILITTVENITNYMAGHAQNVVSFSNQTITV' A
#
# COMPACT_ATOMS: atom_id res chain seq x y z
N MET A 1 13.37 19.85 -1.64
CA MET A 1 14.68 19.47 -1.08
C MET A 1 15.20 20.56 -0.13
N ASN A 2 14.51 20.81 0.97
CA ASN A 2 14.95 21.74 2.01
C ASN A 2 14.47 21.18 3.37
N HIS A 3 15.12 20.12 3.83
CA HIS A 3 14.78 19.46 5.09
C HIS A 3 16.00 19.46 6.02
N ILE A 4 15.79 19.74 7.30
CA ILE A 4 16.87 19.86 8.30
C ILE A 4 17.76 18.61 8.39
N LEU A 5 17.16 17.43 8.20
CA LEU A 5 17.87 16.15 8.23
C LEU A 5 18.97 16.05 7.17
N MET A 6 18.84 16.75 6.03
CA MET A 6 19.86 16.73 4.96
C MET A 6 21.17 17.44 5.37
N ARG A 7 21.17 18.21 6.46
CA ARG A 7 22.33 18.96 6.95
C ARG A 7 23.06 18.27 8.11
N LEU A 8 22.54 17.15 8.63
CA LEU A 8 23.09 16.46 9.79
C LEU A 8 24.15 15.43 9.37
N LYS A 9 25.34 15.47 9.98
CA LYS A 9 26.50 14.67 9.57
C LYS A 9 26.36 13.16 9.77
N ASN A 10 25.45 12.72 10.64
CA ASN A 10 25.30 11.30 11.03
C ASN A 10 23.93 10.73 10.61
N VAL A 11 23.35 11.26 9.53
CA VAL A 11 22.02 10.85 9.06
C VAL A 11 22.11 10.39 7.60
N PHE A 12 21.64 9.16 7.36
CA PHE A 12 21.40 8.64 6.01
C PHE A 12 19.91 8.75 5.69
N ILE A 13 19.59 9.28 4.51
CA ILE A 13 18.21 9.50 4.05
C ILE A 13 17.98 8.66 2.81
N THR A 14 16.88 7.92 2.80
CA THR A 14 16.35 7.25 1.60
C THR A 14 15.00 7.86 1.24
N PRO A 15 14.69 8.09 -0.04
CA PRO A 15 13.48 8.79 -0.48
C PRO A 15 12.27 7.83 -0.49
N HIS A 16 11.89 7.29 0.67
CA HIS A 16 10.80 6.32 0.81
C HIS A 16 10.96 5.07 -0.09
N SER A 17 12.20 4.68 -0.39
CA SER A 17 12.52 3.55 -1.28
C SER A 17 12.69 2.22 -0.56
N ALA A 18 12.27 2.11 0.70
CA ALA A 18 12.47 0.90 1.51
C ALA A 18 11.72 -0.32 0.97
N PHE A 19 10.63 -0.10 0.22
CA PHE A 19 9.79 -1.13 -0.38
C PHE A 19 9.75 -1.09 -1.91
N ASP A 20 10.72 -0.39 -2.53
CA ASP A 20 10.82 -0.22 -3.98
C ASP A 20 11.72 -1.31 -4.60
N THR A 21 11.41 -2.57 -4.30
CA THR A 21 12.04 -3.73 -4.96
C THR A 21 11.08 -4.33 -5.98
N ASN A 22 11.61 -4.99 -7.01
CA ASN A 22 10.78 -5.64 -8.04
C ASN A 22 9.82 -6.65 -7.42
N GLU A 23 10.27 -7.42 -6.43
CA GLU A 23 9.48 -8.43 -5.73
C GLU A 23 8.37 -7.82 -4.88
N ALA A 24 8.65 -6.67 -4.23
CA ALA A 24 7.64 -5.96 -3.46
C ALA A 24 6.55 -5.39 -4.37
N VAL A 25 6.94 -4.80 -5.51
CA VAL A 25 5.99 -4.29 -6.52
C VAL A 25 5.14 -5.43 -7.10
N GLU A 26 5.76 -6.55 -7.48
CA GLU A 26 5.05 -7.72 -7.98
C GLU A 26 4.04 -8.25 -6.96
N ARG A 27 4.45 -8.40 -5.70
CA ARG A 27 3.55 -8.86 -4.63
C ARG A 27 2.38 -7.90 -4.41
N ILE A 28 2.61 -6.59 -4.43
CA ILE A 28 1.55 -5.58 -4.33
C ILE A 28 0.57 -5.72 -5.50
N LEU A 29 1.06 -5.91 -6.72
CA LEU A 29 0.21 -6.09 -7.90
C LEU A 29 -0.65 -7.35 -7.78
N ILE A 30 -0.05 -8.49 -7.42
CA ILE A 30 -0.77 -9.76 -7.24
C ILE A 30 -1.88 -9.61 -6.19
N THR A 31 -1.54 -9.12 -4.99
CA THR A 31 -2.52 -8.94 -3.90
C THR A 31 -3.62 -7.94 -4.28
N THR A 32 -3.30 -6.91 -5.07
CA THR A 32 -4.28 -5.94 -5.55
C THR A 32 -5.29 -6.59 -6.50
N VAL A 33 -4.81 -7.38 -7.45
CA VAL A 33 -5.68 -8.12 -8.39
C VAL A 33 -6.56 -9.14 -7.64
N GLU A 34 -6.00 -9.85 -6.68
CA GLU A 34 -6.74 -10.81 -5.85
C GLU A 34 -7.84 -10.11 -5.04
N ASN A 35 -7.54 -8.99 -4.39
CA ASN A 35 -8.53 -8.22 -3.63
C ASN A 35 -9.70 -7.76 -4.51
N ILE A 36 -9.42 -7.27 -5.73
CA ILE A 36 -10.46 -6.84 -6.68
C ILE A 36 -11.32 -8.04 -7.11
N THR A 37 -10.67 -9.14 -7.50
CA THR A 37 -11.37 -10.34 -7.99
C THR A 37 -12.26 -10.95 -6.90
N ASN A 38 -11.74 -11.06 -5.68
CA ASN A 38 -12.47 -11.62 -4.55
C ASN A 38 -13.59 -10.69 -4.07
N TYR A 39 -13.41 -9.36 -4.15
CA TYR A 39 -14.50 -8.42 -3.91
C TYR A 39 -15.66 -8.63 -4.89
N MET A 40 -15.39 -8.76 -6.18
CA MET A 40 -16.42 -9.02 -7.21
C MET A 40 -17.13 -10.36 -7.01
N ALA A 41 -16.45 -11.36 -6.45
CA ALA A 41 -17.04 -12.64 -6.08
C ALA A 41 -17.86 -12.61 -4.76
N GLY A 42 -17.95 -11.46 -4.09
CA GLY A 42 -18.63 -11.33 -2.80
C GLY A 42 -17.81 -11.84 -1.61
N HIS A 43 -16.50 -11.99 -1.77
CA HIS A 43 -15.56 -12.51 -0.78
C HIS A 43 -14.47 -11.47 -0.49
N ALA A 44 -14.87 -10.24 -0.16
CA ALA A 44 -13.93 -9.14 0.08
C ALA A 44 -12.85 -9.51 1.12
N GLN A 45 -11.59 -9.25 0.78
CA GLN A 45 -10.41 -9.50 1.62
C GLN A 45 -9.72 -8.19 1.98
N ASN A 46 -8.87 -8.20 3.01
CA ASN A 46 -8.02 -7.06 3.40
C ASN A 46 -8.79 -5.74 3.61
N VAL A 47 -10.00 -5.81 4.19
CA VAL A 47 -10.84 -4.64 4.46
C VAL A 47 -10.25 -3.80 5.58
N VAL A 48 -9.86 -2.56 5.28
CA VAL A 48 -9.15 -1.67 6.22
C VAL A 48 -10.08 -0.78 7.06
N SER A 49 -11.32 -0.60 6.62
CA SER A 49 -12.35 0.14 7.37
C SER A 49 -13.72 -0.40 6.99
N PHE A 50 -14.53 -0.72 7.98
CA PHE A 50 -15.95 -1.00 7.80
C PHE A 50 -16.72 0.28 8.09
N SER A 51 -17.26 0.91 7.05
CA SER A 51 -18.48 1.69 7.21
C SER A 51 -19.61 0.78 6.75
N ASN A 52 -20.66 0.64 7.55
CA ASN A 52 -21.89 -0.05 7.14
C ASN A 52 -22.53 0.72 5.99
N GLN A 53 -22.05 0.54 4.77
CA GLN A 53 -22.79 0.93 3.58
C GLN A 53 -23.72 -0.22 3.28
N THR A 54 -24.97 -0.07 3.71
CA THR A 54 -26.08 -0.90 3.25
C THR A 54 -26.17 -0.73 1.73
N ILE A 55 -25.59 -1.67 0.98
CA ILE A 55 -25.83 -1.77 -0.45
C ILE A 55 -27.22 -2.40 -0.58
N THR A 56 -28.25 -1.56 -0.56
CA THR A 56 -29.60 -1.94 -0.97
C THR A 56 -29.58 -2.03 -2.50
N VAL A 57 -29.69 -3.26 -3.02
CA VAL A 57 -30.14 -3.56 -4.39
C VAL A 57 -31.66 -3.66 -4.41
#